data_AF-A0A834HRF4-F1
#
_entry.id   AF-A0A834HRF4-F1
#
_cell.length_a   1.000
_cell.length_b   1.000
_cell.length_c   1.000
_cell.angle_alpha   90.00
_cell.angle_beta   90.00
_cell.angle_gamma   90.00
#
_symmetry.space_group_name_H-M   'P 1'
#
loop_
_entity.id
_entity.type
_entity.pdbx_description
1 polymer ?
#
loop_
_entity_poly.entity_id
_entity_poly.type
_entity_poly.pdbx_seq_one_letter_code
_entity_poly.pdbx_strand_id
1 'polypeptide(L)'
;MSNFSIIQALLISLAPTCAYFFSTFISFNVAQIIEDQFEDMYYALINMPWYLWNQENKNIYLVLLNKIQKGNQVYIGFNMPLNRNLLLLYIRNTYAFITFLYQTNVFRLF
;
A
#
# COMPACT_ATOMS: atom_id res chain seq x y z
N MET A 1 25.09 34.48 -2.38
CA MET A 1 23.97 33.93 -1.57
C MET A 1 24.58 33.24 -0.37
N SER A 2 24.21 33.62 0.85
CA SER A 2 24.87 33.10 2.05
C SER A 2 24.43 31.64 2.31
N ASN A 3 25.35 30.80 2.79
CA ASN A 3 25.07 29.39 3.14
C ASN A 3 23.86 29.24 4.08
N PHE A 4 23.54 30.29 4.84
CA PHE A 4 22.38 30.37 5.72
C PHE A 4 21.03 30.27 5.00
N SER A 5 20.85 30.91 3.83
CA SER A 5 19.60 30.83 3.07
C SER A 5 19.38 29.44 2.47
N ILE A 6 20.47 28.74 2.12
CA ILE A 6 20.44 27.38 1.59
C ILE A 6 20.04 26.39 2.69
N ILE A 7 20.59 26.53 3.90
CA ILE A 7 20.26 25.68 5.05
C ILE A 7 18.80 25.86 5.48
N GLN A 8 18.28 27.08 5.50
CA GLN A 8 16.86 27.33 5.80
C GLN A 8 15.93 26.72 4.74
N ALA A 9 16.25 26.85 3.45
CA ALA A 9 15.46 26.24 2.39
C ALA A 9 15.45 24.70 2.48
N LEU A 10 16.59 24.08 2.81
CA LEU A 10 16.69 22.63 3.02
C LEU A 10 15.82 22.18 4.20
N LEU A 11 15.88 22.85 5.35
CA LEU A 11 15.06 22.53 6.52
C LEU A 11 13.56 22.64 6.24
N ILE A 12 13.14 23.68 5.52
CA ILE A 12 11.73 23.87 5.14
C ILE A 12 11.27 22.77 4.16
N SER A 13 12.15 22.29 3.27
CA SER A 13 11.83 21.21 2.33
C SER A 13 11.80 19.80 2.95
N LEU A 14 12.43 19.59 4.11
CA LEU A 14 12.44 18.30 4.81
C LEU A 14 11.09 17.96 5.47
N ALA A 15 10.42 18.95 6.05
CA ALA A 15 9.10 18.73 6.68
C ALA A 15 8.03 18.16 5.72
N PRO A 16 7.79 18.75 4.52
CA PRO A 16 6.79 18.25 3.59
C PRO A 16 7.19 16.90 2.97
N THR A 17 8.49 16.65 2.77
CA THR A 17 8.95 15.34 2.25
C THR A 17 8.72 14.23 3.27
N CYS A 18 9.04 14.45 4.55
CA CYS A 18 8.71 13.52 5.63
C CYS A 18 7.19 13.28 5.75
N ALA A 19 6.38 14.34 5.68
CA ALA A 19 4.93 14.21 5.73
C ALA A 19 4.37 13.39 4.55
N TYR A 20 4.94 13.55 3.36
CA TYR A 20 4.59 12.77 2.18
C TYR A 20 4.93 11.28 2.33
N PHE A 21 6.12 10.94 2.84
CA PHE A 21 6.48 9.55 3.10
C PHE A 21 5.59 8.92 4.18
N PHE A 22 5.22 9.68 5.20
CA PHE A 22 4.34 9.19 6.25
C PHE A 22 2.91 8.93 5.74
N SER A 23 2.35 9.85 4.95
CA SER A 23 1.00 9.70 4.39
C SER A 23 0.92 8.54 3.40
N THR A 24 1.94 8.37 2.55
CA THR A 24 2.02 7.22 1.64
C THR A 24 2.11 5.91 2.42
N PHE A 25 2.95 5.83 3.45
CA PHE A 25 3.06 4.66 4.32
C PHE A 25 1.72 4.26 4.96
N ILE A 26 0.96 5.24 5.47
CA ILE A 26 -0.39 4.98 6.02
C ILE A 26 -1.31 4.42 4.93
N SER A 27 -1.38 5.05 3.76
CA SER A 27 -2.26 4.63 2.67
C SER A 27 -2.00 3.18 2.23
N PHE A 28 -0.74 2.77 2.10
CA PHE A 28 -0.39 1.38 1.77
C PHE A 28 -0.82 0.38 2.85
N ASN A 29 -0.71 0.75 4.13
CA ASN A 29 -1.13 -0.12 5.22
C ASN A 29 -2.66 -0.23 5.33
N VAL A 30 -3.38 0.88 5.15
CA VAL A 30 -4.85 0.87 5.16
C VAL A 30 -5.40 0.01 4.03
N ALA A 31 -4.83 0.14 2.83
CA ALA A 31 -5.25 -0.66 1.70
C ALA A 31 -4.97 -2.17 1.90
N GLN A 32 -3.82 -2.52 2.50
CA GLN A 32 -3.54 -3.91 2.89
C GLN A 32 -4.55 -4.43 3.91
N ILE A 33 -4.89 -3.65 4.94
CA ILE A 33 -5.87 -4.06 5.95
C ILE A 33 -7.22 -4.37 5.30
N ILE A 34 -7.63 -3.59 4.30
CA ILE A 34 -8.86 -3.85 3.55
C ILE A 34 -8.77 -5.20 2.83
N GLU A 35 -7.68 -5.47 2.12
CA GLU A 35 -7.46 -6.76 1.44
C GLU A 35 -7.51 -7.94 2.43
N ASP A 36 -6.79 -7.82 3.55
CA ASP A 36 -6.75 -8.84 4.61
C ASP A 36 -8.16 -9.11 5.18
N GLN A 37 -8.97 -8.06 5.40
CA GLN A 37 -10.35 -8.22 5.89
C GLN A 37 -11.26 -8.92 4.87
N PHE A 38 -11.11 -8.64 3.57
CA PHE A 38 -11.87 -9.36 2.54
C PHE A 38 -11.49 -10.84 2.49
N GLU A 39 -10.21 -11.16 2.66
CA GLU A 39 -9.71 -12.53 2.73
C GLU A 39 -10.23 -13.26 3.99
N ASP A 40 -10.20 -12.61 5.16
CA ASP A 40 -10.78 -13.15 6.40
C ASP A 40 -12.28 -13.43 6.26
N MET A 41 -13.03 -12.51 5.66
CA MET A 41 -14.46 -12.71 5.39
C MET A 41 -14.71 -13.89 4.43
N TYR A 42 -13.87 -14.05 3.41
CA TYR A 42 -13.96 -15.16 2.47
C TYR A 42 -13.75 -16.50 3.19
N TYR A 43 -12.70 -16.62 4.00
CA TYR A 43 -12.44 -17.84 4.77
C TYR A 43 -13.54 -18.11 5.80
N ALA A 44 -14.04 -17.08 6.48
CA ALA A 44 -15.15 -17.21 7.42
C ALA A 44 -16.39 -17.79 6.72
N LEU A 45 -16.73 -17.29 5.52
CA LEU A 45 -17.88 -17.78 4.76
C LEU A 45 -17.72 -19.23 4.32
N ILE A 46 -16.55 -19.63 3.81
CA ILE A 46 -16.31 -21.02 3.40
C ILE A 46 -16.42 -21.99 4.57
N ASN A 47 -15.99 -21.57 5.76
CA ASN A 47 -16.01 -22.40 6.96
C ASN A 47 -17.38 -22.42 7.66
N MET A 48 -18.39 -21.67 7.19
CA MET A 48 -19.74 -21.75 7.74
C MET A 48 -20.40 -23.09 7.36
N PRO A 49 -21.23 -23.68 8.24
CA PRO A 49 -21.97 -24.91 7.95
C PRO A 49 -23.19 -24.63 7.05
N TRP A 50 -22.94 -24.08 5.86
CA TRP A 50 -23.97 -23.67 4.87
C TRP A 50 -24.90 -24.81 4.46
N TYR A 51 -24.44 -26.06 4.58
CA TYR A 51 -25.22 -27.25 4.27
C TYR A 51 -26.46 -27.40 5.17
N LEU A 52 -26.43 -26.87 6.39
CA LEU A 52 -27.53 -26.89 7.36
C LEU A 52 -28.61 -25.84 7.09
N TRP A 53 -28.38 -24.90 6.18
CA TRP A 53 -29.29 -23.77 5.97
C TRP A 53 -30.46 -24.11 5.03
N ASN A 54 -31.55 -23.36 5.16
CA ASN A 54 -32.69 -23.43 4.23
C ASN A 54 -32.30 -22.92 2.82
N GLN A 55 -33.14 -23.18 1.83
CA GLN A 55 -32.83 -22.85 0.43
C GLN A 55 -32.67 -21.34 0.19
N GLU A 56 -33.45 -20.52 0.89
CA GLU A 56 -33.37 -19.06 0.80
C GLU A 56 -32.00 -18.52 1.26
N ASN A 57 -31.55 -18.96 2.44
CA ASN A 57 -30.25 -18.57 2.99
C ASN A 57 -29.09 -19.10 2.13
N LYS A 58 -29.23 -20.28 1.52
CA LYS A 58 -28.24 -20.81 0.56
C LYS A 58 -28.11 -19.93 -0.67
N ASN A 59 -29.22 -19.41 -1.20
CA ASN A 59 -29.18 -18.50 -2.34
C ASN A 59 -28.49 -17.18 -1.99
N ILE A 60 -28.78 -16.60 -0.82
CA ILE A 60 -28.13 -15.38 -0.33
C ILE A 60 -26.63 -15.61 -0.12
N TYR A 61 -26.27 -16.74 0.49
CA TYR A 61 -24.89 -17.16 0.70
C TYR A 61 -24.09 -17.22 -0.61
N LEU A 62 -24.65 -17.85 -1.65
CA LEU A 62 -24.00 -17.95 -2.96
C LEU A 62 -23.75 -16.57 -3.57
N VAL A 63 -24.68 -15.63 -3.42
CA VAL A 63 -24.50 -14.25 -3.90
C VAL A 63 -23.37 -13.55 -3.13
N LEU A 64 -23.33 -13.69 -1.80
CA LEU A 64 -22.28 -13.11 -0.97
C LEU A 64 -20.90 -13.70 -1.30
N LEU A 65 -20.80 -15.03 -1.41
CA LEU A 65 -19.56 -15.72 -1.74
C LEU A 65 -19.03 -15.27 -3.11
N ASN A 66 -19.89 -15.16 -4.12
CA ASN A 66 -19.51 -14.72 -5.46
C ASN A 66 -19.03 -13.24 -5.48
N LYS A 67 -19.62 -12.38 -4.63
CA LYS A 67 -19.18 -10.99 -4.50
C LYS A 67 -17.82 -10.86 -3.80
N ILE A 68 -17.57 -11.68 -2.77
CA ILE A 68 -16.36 -11.60 -1.94
C ILE A 68 -15.17 -12.30 -2.60
N GLN A 69 -15.39 -13.36 -3.41
CA GLN A 69 -14.33 -14.08 -4.11
C GLN A 69 -13.50 -13.18 -5.03
N LYS A 70 -14.12 -12.13 -5.61
CA LYS A 70 -13.38 -11.06 -6.29
C LYS A 70 -12.88 -10.09 -5.21
N GLY A 71 -11.80 -10.47 -4.53
CA GLY A 71 -11.19 -9.63 -3.49
C GLY A 71 -11.07 -8.19 -3.97
N ASN A 72 -11.63 -7.25 -3.22
CA ASN A 72 -11.58 -5.84 -3.57
C ASN A 72 -10.18 -5.32 -3.26
N GLN A 73 -9.29 -5.42 -4.25
CA GLN A 73 -8.02 -4.72 -4.20
C GLN A 73 -8.29 -3.23 -4.36
N VAL A 74 -7.63 -2.43 -3.53
CA VAL A 74 -7.63 -0.98 -3.69
C VAL A 74 -6.61 -0.65 -4.77
N TYR A 75 -7.00 0.10 -5.81
CA TYR A 75 -6.10 0.45 -6.90
C TYR A 75 -5.74 1.93 -6.87
N ILE A 76 -4.49 2.27 -7.19
CA ILE A 76 -4.10 3.62 -7.61
C ILE A 76 -4.02 3.68 -9.13
N GLY A 77 -4.63 4.73 -9.70
CA GLY A 77 -4.53 5.04 -11.11
C GLY A 77 -5.16 3.96 -11.98
N PHE A 78 -4.42 3.49 -12.98
CA PHE A 78 -4.98 2.64 -14.04
C PHE A 78 -5.04 1.15 -13.70
N ASN A 79 -4.15 0.60 -12.86
CA ASN A 79 -4.23 -0.81 -12.42
C ASN A 79 -3.19 -1.24 -11.35
N MET A 80 -2.65 -0.33 -10.53
CA MET A 80 -1.64 -0.73 -9.53
C MET A 80 -2.31 -1.03 -8.19
N PRO A 81 -2.27 -2.29 -7.69
CA PRO A 81 -2.82 -2.60 -6.38
C PRO A 81 -2.01 -1.89 -5.29
N LEU A 82 -2.71 -1.14 -4.46
CA LEU A 82 -2.21 -0.53 -3.24
C LEU A 82 -2.06 -1.61 -2.19
N ASN A 83 -0.90 -2.26 -2.15
CA ASN A 83 -0.61 -3.27 -1.15
C ASN A 83 0.81 -3.12 -0.61
N ARG A 84 1.12 -3.85 0.47
CA ARG A 84 2.46 -3.80 1.07
C ARG A 84 3.56 -4.24 0.11
N ASN A 85 3.25 -5.11 -0.86
CA ASN A 85 4.22 -5.55 -1.87
C ASN A 85 4.67 -4.37 -2.74
N LEU A 86 3.74 -3.50 -3.14
CA LEU A 86 4.06 -2.31 -3.93
C LEU A 86 4.85 -1.28 -3.11
N LEU A 87 4.56 -1.13 -1.81
CA LEU A 87 5.37 -0.32 -0.89
C LEU A 87 6.82 -0.84 -0.81
N LEU A 88 7.01 -2.15 -0.64
CA LEU A 88 8.33 -2.77 -0.57
C LEU A 88 9.11 -2.58 -1.87
N LEU A 89 8.43 -2.68 -3.02
CA LEU A 89 9.02 -2.39 -4.32
C LEU A 89 9.54 -0.95 -4.39
N TYR A 90 8.76 0.03 -3.94
CA TYR A 90 9.18 1.42 -3.90
C TYR A 90 10.39 1.64 -2.99
N ILE A 91 10.37 1.09 -1.78
CA ILE A 91 11.51 1.19 -0.83
C ILE A 91 12.77 0.55 -1.42
N ARG A 92 12.64 -0.60 -2.10
CA ARG A 92 13.77 -1.27 -2.73
C ARG A 92 14.36 -0.43 -3.87
N ASN A 93 13.49 0.16 -4.70
CA ASN A 93 13.92 1.00 -5.82
C ASN A 93 14.58 2.30 -5.35
N THR A 94 14.04 2.95 -4.32
CA THR A 94 14.66 4.15 -3.74
C THR A 94 16.01 3.81 -3.11
N TYR A 95 16.11 2.71 -2.36
CA TYR A 95 17.38 2.24 -1.81
C TYR A 95 18.42 1.95 -2.90
N ALA A 96 18.03 1.25 -3.96
CA ALA A 96 18.93 0.95 -5.09
C ALA A 96 19.42 2.24 -5.77
N PHE A 97 18.53 3.21 -5.96
CA PHE A 97 18.88 4.51 -6.53
C PHE A 97 19.85 5.30 -5.64
N ILE A 98 19.60 5.38 -4.33
CA ILE A 98 20.50 6.05 -3.38
C ILE A 98 21.87 5.36 -3.37
N THR A 99 21.89 4.03 -3.38
CA THR A 99 23.13 3.24 -3.43
C THR A 99 23.91 3.50 -4.71
N PHE A 100 23.22 3.56 -5.86
CA PHE A 100 23.82 3.92 -7.15
C PHE A 100 24.43 5.33 -7.11
N LEU A 101 23.71 6.32 -6.60
CA LEU A 101 24.22 7.70 -6.46
C LEU A 101 25.43 7.79 -5.53
N TYR A 102 25.42 7.03 -4.43
CA TYR A 102 26.54 6.95 -3.50
C TYR A 102 27.78 6.34 -4.16
N GLN A 103 27.63 5.21 -4.86
CA GLN A 103 28.73 4.50 -5.52
C GLN A 103 29.31 5.29 -6.71
N THR A 104 28.49 6.05 -7.41
CA THR A 104 28.92 6.85 -8.57
C THR A 104 29.62 8.16 -8.19
N ASN A 105 29.86 8.43 -6.89
CA ASN A 105 30.62 9.60 -6.40
C ASN A 105 30.11 10.96 -6.94
N VAL A 106 28.85 11.07 -7.37
CA VAL A 106 28.26 12.35 -7.82
C VAL A 106 28.34 13.42 -6.72
N PHE A 107 28.31 12.99 -5.45
CA PHE A 107 28.49 13.85 -4.28
C PHE A 107 29.93 14.28 -3.98
N ARG A 108 30.95 13.78 -4.69
CA ARG A 108 32.35 14.30 -4.56
C ARG A 108 32.62 15.50 -5.47
N LEU A 109 31.73 15.81 -6.41
CA LEU A 109 31.87 16.90 -7.38
C LEU A 109 31.18 18.21 -6.95
N PHE A 110 30.51 18.21 -5.78
CA PHE A 110 29.93 19.37 -5.11
C PHE A 110 30.49 19.49 -3.70
#